data_AF-A0A0C5I338-F1
#
_entry.id   AF-A0A0C5I338-F1
#
_cell.length_a   1.000
_cell.length_b   1.000
_cell.length_c   1.000
_cell.angle_alpha   90.00
_cell.angle_beta   90.00
_cell.angle_gamma   90.00
#
_symmetry.space_group_name_H-M   'P 1'
#
loop_
_entity.id
_entity.type
_entity.pdbx_description
1 polymer ?
#
loop_
_entity_poly.entity_id
_entity_poly.type
_entity_poly.pdbx_seq_one_letter_code
_entity_poly.pdbx_strand_id
1 'polypeptide(L)'
;GTIIKPKLGLQPKPFGEACYAFWQGGDFIKNDEPQGNQVFCQMSECIPEVVKAMRACIKETGESKLFSANITADDPAEMIARGNFILSMFGPLGENTALLVDGYVAGGTAVTTCRRNFPKQFLHYHRAG
;
A
#
# COMPACT_ATOMS: atom_id res chain seq x y z
N GLY A 1 11.62 -5.85 6.34
CA GLY A 1 10.75 -5.11 5.40
C GLY A 1 11.48 -3.90 4.84
N THR A 2 10.99 -3.32 3.73
CA THR A 2 11.58 -2.13 3.08
C THR A 2 10.53 -1.06 2.73
N ILE A 3 11.02 0.07 2.23
CA ILE A 3 10.24 1.16 1.63
C ILE A 3 10.66 1.25 0.17
N ILE A 4 9.70 1.33 -0.76
CA ILE A 4 10.04 1.52 -2.18
C ILE A 4 10.66 2.91 -2.39
N LYS A 5 11.84 2.93 -3.01
CA LYS A 5 12.59 4.13 -3.39
C LYS A 5 12.75 4.20 -4.91
N PRO A 6 12.89 5.40 -5.51
CA PRO A 6 12.87 6.74 -4.91
C PRO A 6 11.55 7.08 -4.21
N LYS A 7 11.59 8.09 -3.32
CA LYS A 7 10.41 8.54 -2.55
C LYS A 7 9.20 8.79 -3.46
N LEU A 8 9.42 9.46 -4.58
CA LEU A 8 8.48 9.62 -5.69
C LEU A 8 9.26 9.49 -7.02
N GLY A 9 8.54 9.18 -8.11
CA GLY A 9 9.09 9.21 -9.47
C GLY A 9 9.09 7.87 -10.21
N LEU A 10 8.89 6.74 -9.52
CA LEU A 10 8.63 5.48 -10.21
C LEU A 10 7.23 5.48 -10.81
N GLN A 11 7.13 5.07 -12.07
CA GLN A 11 5.88 4.74 -12.75
C GLN A 11 5.35 3.37 -12.28
N PRO A 12 4.09 3.00 -12.58
CA PRO A 12 3.44 1.78 -12.07
C PRO A 12 4.25 0.50 -12.27
N LYS A 13 4.73 0.25 -13.49
CA LYS A 13 5.48 -0.96 -13.82
C LYS A 13 6.83 -1.04 -13.08
N PRO A 14 7.72 -0.02 -13.15
CA PRO A 14 8.93 -0.01 -12.34
C PRO A 14 8.70 -0.14 -10.82
N PHE A 15 7.57 0.38 -10.31
CA PHE A 15 7.20 0.22 -8.91
C PHE A 15 6.91 -1.25 -8.57
N GLY A 16 6.12 -1.94 -9.38
CA GLY A 16 5.85 -3.37 -9.22
C GLY A 16 7.11 -4.23 -9.35
N GLU A 17 7.99 -3.91 -10.30
CA GLU A 17 9.28 -4.59 -10.48
C GLU A 17 10.18 -4.44 -9.25
N ALA A 18 10.26 -3.24 -8.67
CA ALA A 18 10.98 -3.00 -7.42
C ALA A 18 10.37 -3.78 -6.24
N CYS A 19 9.04 -3.90 -6.18
CA CYS A 19 8.37 -4.70 -5.16
C CYS A 19 8.72 -6.18 -5.28
N TYR A 20 8.61 -6.74 -6.50
CA TYR A 20 8.97 -8.12 -6.78
C TYR A 20 10.43 -8.40 -6.41
N ALA A 21 11.36 -7.55 -6.85
CA ALA A 21 12.79 -7.73 -6.59
C ALA A 21 13.11 -7.79 -5.10
N PHE A 22 12.45 -6.96 -4.28
CA PHE A 22 12.63 -7.03 -2.84
C PHE A 22 12.00 -8.29 -2.22
N TRP A 23 10.79 -8.67 -2.64
CA TRP A 23 10.07 -9.80 -2.04
C TRP A 23 10.74 -11.16 -2.27
N GLN A 24 11.64 -11.27 -3.25
CA GLN A 24 12.48 -12.46 -3.44
C GLN A 24 13.36 -12.79 -2.22
N GLY A 25 13.62 -11.83 -1.33
CA GLY A 25 14.39 -12.06 -0.10
C GLY A 25 13.83 -11.39 1.15
N GLY A 26 12.67 -10.74 1.08
CA GLY A 26 12.05 -10.05 2.20
C GLY A 26 10.54 -10.22 2.24
N ASP A 27 9.94 -9.88 3.38
CA ASP A 27 8.52 -10.19 3.60
C ASP A 27 7.60 -8.99 3.37
N PHE A 28 8.02 -7.80 3.83
CA PHE A 28 7.15 -6.65 3.98
C PHE A 28 7.64 -5.44 3.20
N ILE A 29 6.73 -4.79 2.45
CA ILE A 29 6.97 -3.52 1.77
C ILE A 29 5.93 -2.52 2.23
N LYS A 30 6.32 -1.26 2.44
CA LYS A 30 5.38 -0.13 2.58
C LYS A 30 5.56 0.87 1.44
N ASN A 31 4.49 1.57 1.10
CA ASN A 31 4.63 2.85 0.42
C ASN A 31 5.53 3.80 1.24
N ASP A 32 6.34 4.61 0.57
CA ASP A 32 6.89 5.82 1.18
C ASP A 32 5.76 6.82 1.44
N GLU A 33 5.91 7.71 2.41
CA GLU A 33 4.76 8.51 2.91
C GLU A 33 4.01 9.34 1.86
N PRO A 34 4.64 9.91 0.80
CA PRO A 34 3.90 10.72 -0.15
C PRO A 34 3.35 9.92 -1.34
N GLN A 35 3.67 8.62 -1.45
CA GLN A 35 3.22 7.80 -2.59
C GLN A 35 1.70 7.56 -2.47
N GLY A 36 0.95 7.83 -3.54
CA GLY A 36 -0.50 7.70 -3.54
C GLY A 36 -1.07 7.64 -4.96
N ASN A 37 -1.50 8.79 -5.47
CA ASN A 37 -2.18 8.89 -6.77
C ASN A 37 -1.60 10.02 -7.64
N GLN A 38 -0.28 10.11 -7.73
CA GLN A 38 0.37 11.11 -8.59
C GLN A 38 0.06 10.83 -10.06
N VAL A 39 0.03 11.89 -10.88
CA VAL A 39 -0.31 11.79 -12.33
C VAL A 39 0.60 10.85 -13.13
N PHE A 40 1.83 10.62 -12.68
CA PHE A 40 2.80 9.71 -13.31
C PHE A 40 2.75 8.28 -12.73
N CYS A 41 1.99 8.05 -11.67
CA CYS A 41 1.86 6.77 -11.00
C CYS A 41 0.49 6.70 -10.31
N GLN A 42 -0.55 6.55 -11.13
CA GLN A 42 -1.91 6.49 -10.63
C GLN A 42 -2.13 5.21 -9.83
N MET A 43 -2.89 5.30 -8.74
CA MET A 43 -3.20 4.17 -7.87
C MET A 43 -3.90 3.04 -8.63
N SER A 44 -4.77 3.41 -9.58
CA SER A 44 -5.51 2.50 -10.47
C SER A 44 -4.61 1.63 -11.34
N GLU A 45 -3.37 2.04 -11.58
CA GLU A 45 -2.38 1.34 -12.41
C GLU A 45 -1.28 0.70 -11.54
N CYS A 46 -0.84 1.39 -10.49
CA CYS A 46 0.26 0.97 -9.62
C CYS A 46 -0.12 -0.21 -8.71
N ILE A 47 -1.30 -0.18 -8.06
CA ILE A 47 -1.73 -1.26 -7.18
C ILE A 47 -1.87 -2.61 -7.94
N PRO A 48 -2.45 -2.67 -9.16
CA PRO A 48 -2.42 -3.89 -9.97
C PRO A 48 -1.01 -4.46 -10.20
N GLU A 49 -0.02 -3.62 -10.49
CA GLU A 49 1.38 -4.07 -10.67
C GLU A 49 1.98 -4.61 -9.36
N VAL A 50 1.65 -4.02 -8.22
CA VAL A 50 2.04 -4.53 -6.89
C VAL A 50 1.41 -5.91 -6.62
N VAL A 51 0.11 -6.08 -6.90
CA VAL A 51 -0.59 -7.37 -6.72
C VAL A 51 -0.01 -8.44 -7.64
N LYS A 52 0.29 -8.09 -8.89
CA LYS A 52 0.94 -8.98 -9.87
C LYS A 52 2.32 -9.43 -9.37
N ALA A 53 3.13 -8.49 -8.89
CA ALA A 53 4.44 -8.76 -8.31
C ALA A 53 4.35 -9.69 -7.09
N MET A 54 3.41 -9.42 -6.18
CA MET A 54 3.18 -10.26 -4.99
C MET A 54 2.79 -11.68 -5.38
N ARG A 55 1.84 -11.86 -6.30
CA ARG A 55 1.40 -13.18 -6.77
C ARG A 55 2.54 -13.96 -7.43
N ALA A 56 3.34 -13.31 -8.26
CA ALA A 56 4.50 -13.94 -8.89
C ALA A 56 5.49 -14.43 -7.84
N CYS A 57 5.85 -13.57 -6.87
CA CYS A 57 6.80 -13.92 -5.84
C CYS A 57 6.29 -15.03 -4.90
N ILE A 58 5.02 -14.99 -4.47
CA ILE A 58 4.42 -16.06 -3.67
C ILE A 58 4.44 -17.39 -4.43
N LYS A 59 4.11 -17.37 -5.73
CA LYS A 59 4.11 -18.57 -6.57
C LYS A 59 5.51 -19.20 -6.68
N GLU A 60 6.55 -18.39 -6.79
CA GLU A 60 7.92 -18.85 -6.96
C GLU A 60 8.58 -19.30 -5.66
N THR A 61 8.34 -18.57 -4.58
CA THR A 61 9.00 -18.80 -3.28
C THR A 61 8.21 -19.73 -2.36
N GLY A 62 6.89 -19.81 -2.54
CA GLY A 62 5.98 -20.46 -1.60
C GLY A 62 5.76 -19.67 -0.30
N GLU A 63 6.37 -18.50 -0.16
CA GLU A 63 6.30 -17.68 1.04
C GLU A 63 5.27 -16.56 0.93
N SER A 64 4.54 -16.30 2.01
CA SER A 64 3.62 -15.16 2.07
C SER A 64 4.38 -13.84 2.10
N LYS A 65 3.86 -12.83 1.40
CA LYS A 65 4.43 -11.48 1.32
C LYS A 65 3.40 -10.46 1.78
N LEU A 66 3.84 -9.30 2.27
CA LEU A 66 2.99 -8.27 2.86
C LEU A 66 3.24 -6.91 2.21
N PHE A 67 2.18 -6.13 2.02
CA PHE A 67 2.23 -4.76 1.51
C PHE A 67 1.46 -3.80 2.41
N SER A 68 2.02 -2.62 2.69
CA SER A 68 1.34 -1.55 3.42
C SER A 68 1.08 -0.37 2.49
N ALA A 69 -0.18 -0.27 2.06
CA ALA A 69 -0.62 0.70 1.06
C ALA A 69 -1.04 2.02 1.72
N ASN A 70 -0.53 3.14 1.21
CA ASN A 70 -0.91 4.46 1.71
C ASN A 70 -2.32 4.83 1.26
N ILE A 71 -3.20 5.12 2.23
CA ILE A 71 -4.57 5.60 1.97
C ILE A 71 -4.80 7.02 2.48
N THR A 72 -3.77 7.71 2.94
CA THR A 72 -3.88 9.06 3.51
C THR A 72 -4.50 10.03 2.51
N ALA A 73 -5.56 10.71 2.94
CA ALA A 73 -6.24 11.80 2.24
C ALA A 73 -6.97 12.67 3.26
N ASP A 74 -7.21 13.94 2.90
CA ASP A 74 -7.94 14.88 3.76
C ASP A 74 -9.42 14.49 3.88
N ASP A 75 -10.02 14.04 2.76
CA ASP A 75 -11.41 13.60 2.71
C ASP A 75 -11.53 12.13 3.19
N PRO A 76 -12.29 11.85 4.27
CA PRO A 76 -12.57 10.48 4.70
C PRO A 76 -13.19 9.61 3.60
N ALA A 77 -13.99 10.17 2.69
CA ALA A 77 -14.57 9.43 1.58
C ALA A 77 -13.50 8.92 0.61
N GLU A 78 -12.46 9.72 0.36
CA GLU A 78 -11.31 9.32 -0.46
C GLU A 78 -10.49 8.22 0.25
N MET A 79 -10.26 8.33 1.57
CA MET A 79 -9.57 7.26 2.32
C MET A 79 -10.32 5.92 2.22
N ILE A 80 -11.66 5.97 2.34
CA ILE A 80 -12.53 4.79 2.23
C ILE A 80 -12.50 4.24 0.80
N ALA A 81 -12.57 5.12 -0.22
CA ALA A 81 -12.49 4.73 -1.62
C ALA A 81 -11.16 4.02 -1.93
N ARG A 82 -10.03 4.57 -1.49
CA ARG A 82 -8.70 3.97 -1.63
C ARG A 82 -8.61 2.61 -0.96
N GLY A 83 -9.04 2.51 0.31
CA GLY A 83 -9.02 1.26 1.05
C GLY A 83 -9.86 0.17 0.37
N ASN A 84 -11.07 0.51 -0.07
CA ASN A 84 -11.95 -0.42 -0.80
C ASN A 84 -11.34 -0.86 -2.14
N PHE A 85 -10.76 0.07 -2.90
CA PHE A 85 -10.08 -0.23 -4.16
C PHE A 85 -8.88 -1.16 -3.94
N ILE A 86 -8.02 -0.85 -2.96
CA ILE A 86 -6.86 -1.69 -2.64
C ILE A 86 -7.32 -3.11 -2.26
N LEU A 87 -8.31 -3.23 -1.37
CA LEU A 87 -8.80 -4.56 -0.95
C LEU A 87 -9.46 -5.32 -2.10
N SER A 88 -10.19 -4.65 -3.00
CA SER A 88 -10.79 -5.31 -4.17
C SER A 88 -9.72 -5.82 -5.14
N MET A 89 -8.64 -5.07 -5.33
CA MET A 89 -7.52 -5.48 -6.18
C MET A 89 -6.72 -6.64 -5.60
N PHE A 90 -6.45 -6.62 -4.29
CA PHE A 90 -5.76 -7.73 -3.62
C PHE A 90 -6.63 -9.00 -3.58
N GLY A 91 -7.95 -8.86 -3.46
CA GLY A 91 -8.90 -9.96 -3.51
C GLY A 91 -8.56 -11.03 -2.45
N PRO A 92 -8.26 -12.28 -2.85
CA PRO A 92 -7.84 -13.32 -1.89
C PRO A 92 -6.60 -12.98 -1.07
N LEU A 93 -5.76 -12.05 -1.53
CA LEU A 93 -4.58 -11.55 -0.81
C LEU A 93 -4.91 -10.38 0.11
N GLY A 94 -6.18 -10.10 0.42
CA GLY A 94 -6.57 -8.98 1.28
C GLY A 94 -5.97 -9.03 2.69
N GLU A 95 -5.67 -10.23 3.21
CA GLU A 95 -4.98 -10.42 4.50
C GLU A 95 -3.48 -10.06 4.43
N ASN A 96 -2.90 -10.05 3.22
CA ASN A 96 -1.52 -9.65 2.97
C ASN A 96 -1.35 -8.12 2.93
N THR A 97 -2.42 -7.36 3.18
CA THR A 97 -2.42 -5.90 3.03
C THR A 97 -2.69 -5.18 4.34
N ALA A 98 -1.75 -4.31 4.70
CA ALA A 98 -1.91 -3.29 5.73
C ALA A 98 -2.29 -1.94 5.08
N LEU A 99 -2.96 -1.07 5.84
CA LEU A 99 -3.33 0.27 5.41
C LEU A 99 -2.49 1.29 6.18
N LEU A 100 -1.70 2.07 5.45
CA LEU A 100 -0.85 3.14 6.00
C LEU A 100 -1.61 4.45 6.05
N VAL A 101 -1.51 5.13 7.19
CA VAL A 101 -2.06 6.47 7.42
C VAL A 101 -1.00 7.34 8.06
N ASP A 102 -0.70 8.50 7.45
CA ASP A 102 0.17 9.52 8.03
C ASP A 102 -0.55 10.29 9.15
N GLY A 103 -0.74 9.64 10.29
CA GLY A 103 -1.64 10.11 11.35
C GLY A 103 -1.22 11.42 12.02
N TYR A 104 0.05 11.84 11.90
CA TYR A 104 0.49 13.14 12.43
C TYR A 104 0.03 14.29 11.53
N VAL A 105 0.41 14.28 10.25
CA VAL A 105 0.01 15.33 9.29
C VAL A 105 -1.47 15.28 8.91
N ALA A 106 -2.10 14.10 8.82
CA ALA A 106 -3.52 13.96 8.52
C ALA A 106 -4.44 13.98 9.76
N GLY A 107 -3.84 13.93 10.96
CA GLY A 107 -4.53 14.03 12.25
C GLY A 107 -5.29 12.76 12.69
N GLY A 108 -5.78 12.82 13.93
CA GLY A 108 -6.49 11.69 14.57
C GLY A 108 -7.79 11.27 13.89
N THR A 109 -8.41 12.16 13.11
CA THR A 109 -9.58 11.85 12.28
C THR A 109 -9.22 10.80 11.23
N ALA A 110 -8.12 10.98 10.48
CA ALA A 110 -7.69 10.04 9.45
C ALA A 110 -7.39 8.64 10.03
N VAL A 111 -6.70 8.60 11.18
CA VAL A 111 -6.43 7.36 11.91
C VAL A 111 -7.72 6.64 12.30
N THR A 112 -8.69 7.40 12.84
CA THR A 112 -9.99 6.86 13.26
C THR A 112 -10.83 6.40 12.07
N THR A 113 -10.79 7.13 10.95
CA THR A 113 -11.45 6.75 9.69
C THR A 113 -10.98 5.38 9.24
N CYS A 114 -9.66 5.14 9.16
CA CYS A 114 -9.16 3.83 8.79
C CYS A 114 -9.54 2.77 9.84
N ARG A 115 -9.35 3.06 11.13
CA ARG A 115 -9.58 2.10 12.22
C ARG A 115 -11.03 1.59 12.27
N ARG A 116 -12.00 2.46 11.99
CA ARG A 116 -13.44 2.11 12.07
C ARG A 116 -13.95 1.46 10.79
N ASN A 117 -13.48 1.89 9.62
CA ASN A 117 -13.96 1.38 8.33
C ASN A 117 -13.26 0.10 7.89
N PHE A 118 -12.01 -0.12 8.31
CA PHE A 118 -11.22 -1.30 7.97
C PHE A 118 -10.68 -2.04 9.22
N PRO A 119 -11.55 -2.48 10.15
CA PRO A 119 -11.11 -3.01 11.45
C PRO A 119 -10.41 -4.37 11.38
N LYS A 120 -10.48 -5.06 10.22
CA LYS A 120 -9.83 -6.36 9.99
C LYS A 120 -8.44 -6.21 9.34
N GLN A 121 -8.08 -5.00 8.92
CA GLN A 121 -6.81 -4.69 8.28
C GLN A 121 -5.85 -4.11 9.31
N PHE A 122 -4.57 -4.46 9.22
CA PHE A 122 -3.55 -3.84 10.05
C PHE A 122 -3.47 -2.35 9.72
N LEU A 123 -3.74 -1.49 10.71
CA LEU A 123 -3.57 -0.04 10.61
C LEU A 123 -2.12 0.34 10.92
N HIS A 124 -1.38 0.70 9.89
CA HIS A 124 0.00 1.17 10.00
C HIS A 124 0.02 2.70 10.17
N TYR A 125 0.15 3.16 11.42
CA TYR A 125 0.35 4.57 11.72
C TYR A 125 1.75 5.00 11.28
N HIS A 126 1.83 5.91 10.31
CA HIS A 126 3.06 6.60 9.95
C HIS A 126 3.07 8.02 10.54
N ARG A 127 4.24 8.48 10.97
CA ARG A 127 4.40 9.69 11.82
C ARG A 127 5.19 10.82 11.17
N ALA A 128 5.10 10.94 9.84
CA ALA A 128 5.74 12.05 9.13
C ALA A 128 5.26 13.39 9.70
N GLY A 129 6.18 14.31 9.98
CA GLY A 129 5.93 15.57 10.69
C GLY A 129 7.17 16.21 11.26
#